data_AF-A0A967GLV3-F1
#
_entry.id   AF-A0A967GLV3-F1
#
_cell.length_a   1.000
_cell.length_b   1.000
_cell.length_c   1.000
_cell.angle_alpha   90.00
_cell.angle_beta   90.00
_cell.angle_gamma   90.00
#
_symmetry.space_group_name_H-M   'P 1'
#
loop_
_entity.id
_entity.type
_entity.pdbx_description
1 polymer ?
#
loop_
_entity_poly.entity_id
_entity_poly.type
_entity_poly.pdbx_seq_one_letter_code
_entity_poly.pdbx_strand_id
1 'polypeptide(L)' 'MAANSLMTAGLIRFGEAANRILCGDAGRAVAHTTSGACLQQNLVAVLEGE' A
#
# COMPACT_ATOMS: atom_id res chain seq x y z
N MET A 1 -4.57 -21.94 -0.09
CA MET A 1 -3.87 -20.82 0.57
C MET A 1 -4.75 -19.58 0.40
N ALA A 2 -5.39 -19.12 1.47
CA ALA A 2 -6.40 -18.05 1.40
C ALA A 2 -5.74 -16.67 1.37
N ALA A 3 -6.32 -15.73 0.60
CA ALA A 3 -5.90 -14.33 0.62
C ALA A 3 -6.19 -13.73 2.00
N ASN A 4 -5.23 -13.00 2.56
CA ASN A 4 -5.42 -12.32 3.83
C ASN A 4 -6.16 -11.00 3.60
N SER A 5 -7.44 -10.95 3.97
CA SER A 5 -8.34 -9.82 3.69
C SER A 5 -7.80 -8.47 4.18
N LEU A 6 -7.08 -8.43 5.31
CA LEU A 6 -6.47 -7.20 5.84
C LEU A 6 -5.33 -6.70 4.94
N MET A 7 -4.49 -7.63 4.49
CA MET A 7 -3.42 -7.33 3.53
C MET A 7 -4.01 -6.88 2.18
N THR A 8 -5.06 -7.54 1.69
CA THR A 8 -5.73 -7.14 0.44
C THR A 8 -6.27 -5.71 0.53
N ALA A 9 -6.89 -5.33 1.65
CA ALA A 9 -7.39 -3.97 1.84
C ALA A 9 -6.27 -2.91 1.89
N GLY A 10 -5.09 -3.25 2.41
CA GLY A 10 -3.92 -2.37 2.35
C GLY A 10 -3.36 -2.23 0.94
N LEU A 11 -3.29 -3.33 0.19
CA LEU A 11 -2.81 -3.34 -1.20
C LEU A 11 -3.71 -2.53 -2.15
N ILE A 12 -5.03 -2.51 -1.94
CA ILE A 12 -5.94 -1.66 -2.72
C ILE A 12 -5.60 -0.18 -2.52
N ARG A 13 -5.37 0.24 -1.27
CA ARG A 13 -5.00 1.63 -0.95
C ARG A 13 -3.60 1.98 -1.44
N PHE A 14 -2.67 1.02 -1.42
CA PHE A 14 -1.35 1.15 -2.03
C PHE A 14 -1.46 1.45 -3.53
N GLY A 15 -2.24 0.64 -4.25
CA GLY A 15 -2.48 0.82 -5.68
C GLY A 15 -3.08 2.20 -6.00
N GLU A 16 -4.00 2.69 -5.17
CA GLU A 16 -4.55 4.03 -5.33
C GLU A 16 -3.49 5.12 -5.10
N ALA A 17 -2.67 5.01 -4.04
CA ALA A 17 -1.60 5.97 -3.81
C ALA A 17 -0.59 6.01 -4.98
N ALA A 18 -0.28 4.84 -5.56
CA ALA A 18 0.55 4.75 -6.75
C ALA A 18 -0.14 5.40 -7.97
N ASN A 19 -1.44 5.16 -8.17
CA ASN A 19 -2.19 5.75 -9.28
C ASN A 19 -2.25 7.28 -9.19
N ARG A 20 -2.48 7.85 -8.00
CA ARG A 20 -2.42 9.32 -7.81
C ARG A 20 -1.06 9.92 -8.13
N ILE A 21 0.03 9.22 -7.80
CA ILE A 21 1.38 9.67 -8.16
C ILE A 21 1.59 9.59 -9.67
N LEU A 22 1.18 8.48 -10.29
CA LEU A 22 1.29 8.29 -11.74
C LEU A 22 0.45 9.28 -12.55
N CYS A 23 -0.71 9.69 -12.05
CA CYS A 23 -1.56 10.71 -12.66
C CYS A 23 -1.05 12.15 -12.41
N GLY A 24 -0.01 12.34 -11.59
CA GLY A 24 0.52 13.65 -11.23
C GLY A 24 -0.30 14.40 -10.18
N ASP A 25 -1.31 13.77 -9.58
CA ASP A 25 -2.16 14.34 -8.54
C ASP A 25 -1.46 14.40 -7.17
N ALA A 26 -0.37 13.66 -6.99
CA ALA A 26 0.46 13.67 -5.79
C ALA A 26 1.95 13.47 -6.14
N GLY A 27 2.85 14.11 -5.39
CA GLY A 27 4.31 13.93 -5.57
C GLY A 27 4.93 12.85 -4.67
N ARG A 28 4.26 12.48 -3.57
CA ARG A 28 4.78 11.51 -2.60
C ARG A 28 3.66 10.88 -1.78
N ALA A 29 3.82 9.60 -1.43
CA ALA A 29 2.93 8.90 -0.51
C ALA A 29 3.68 7.89 0.34
N VAL A 30 3.15 7.61 1.55
CA VAL A 30 3.58 6.49 2.38
C VAL A 30 2.44 5.49 2.45
N ALA A 31 2.71 4.25 2.09
CA ALA A 31 1.72 3.18 2.08
C ALA A 31 2.13 2.07 3.06
N HIS A 32 1.17 1.62 3.87
CA HIS A 32 1.34 0.51 4.80
C HIS A 32 0.25 -0.55 4.56
N THR A 33 0.69 -1.79 4.40
CA THR A 33 -0.17 -2.96 4.31
C THR A 33 0.28 -3.95 5.38
N THR A 34 -0.65 -4.37 6.24
CA THR A 34 -0.39 -5.34 7.30
C THR A 34 -1.14 -6.64 7.06
N SER A 35 -0.52 -7.75 7.46
CA SER A 35 -1.20 -9.03 7.52
C SER A 35 -1.96 -9.28 8.84
N GLY A 36 -1.96 -8.34 9.79
CA GLY A 36 -2.65 -8.46 11.08
C GLY A 36 -1.76 -8.10 12.27
N ALA A 37 -2.35 -8.08 13.47
CA ALA A 37 -1.61 -7.83 14.71
C ALA A 37 -0.68 -9.03 15.02
N CYS A 38 0.56 -8.75 15.44
CA CYS A 38 1.62 -9.71 15.79
C CYS A 38 2.46 -10.27 14.61
N LEU A 39 3.21 -9.37 13.94
CA LEU A 39 4.37 -9.64 13.06
C LEU A 39 4.22 -10.76 12.02
N GLN A 40 3.05 -10.83 11.38
CA GLN A 40 2.89 -11.48 10.07
C GLN A 40 3.14 -10.43 8.97
N GLN A 41 3.91 -10.81 7.95
CA GLN A 41 4.30 -10.04 6.75
C GLN A 41 3.66 -8.64 6.63
N ASN A 42 4.41 -7.61 7.02
CA ASN A 42 4.06 -6.21 6.86
C ASN A 42 4.84 -5.61 5.67
N LEU A 43 4.13 -4.90 4.79
CA LEU A 43 4.71 -4.11 3.71
C LEU A 43 4.58 -2.62 4.08
N VAL A 44 5.69 -1.90 4.03
CA VAL A 44 5.74 -0.44 4.15
C VAL A 44 6.57 0.07 2.99
N ALA A 45 6.05 1.04 2.24
CA ALA A 45 6.79 1.67 1.17
C ALA A 45 6.56 3.18 1.15
N VAL A 46 7.56 3.88 0.62
CA VAL A 46 7.45 5.27 0.19
C VAL A 46 7.36 5.26 -1.33
N LEU A 47 6.36 5.95 -1.86
CA LEU A 47 6.15 6.16 -3.28
C LEU A 47 6.51 7.62 -3.60
N GLU A 48 7.28 7.85 -4.65
CA GLU A 48 7.68 9.19 -5.11
C GLU A 48 7.45 9.28 -6.63
N GLY A 49 6.94 10.43 -7.08
CA GLY A 49 6.82 10.76 -8.50
C GLY A 49 8.00 11.63 -8.94
N GLU A 50 8.43 11.48 -10.19
CA GLU A 50 9.49 12.28 -10.82
C GLU A 50 8.97 13.58 -11.42
#